data_AF-A0A953SEK4-F1
#
_entry.id   AF-A0A953SEK4-F1
#
_cell.length_a   1.000
_cell.length_b   1.000
_cell.length_c   1.000
_cell.angle_alpha   90.00
_cell.angle_beta   90.00
_cell.angle_gamma   90.00
#
_symmetry.space_group_name_H-M   'P 1'
#
loop_
_entity.id
_entity.type
_entity.pdbx_description
1 polymer ?
#
loop_
_entity_poly.entity_id
_entity_poly.type
_entity_poly.pdbx_seq_one_letter_code
_entity_poly.pdbx_strand_id
1 'polypeptide(L)'
;MKRIGLTLFMFWTPALAGDVLYVDQNAAGGLGDGSSWQHAFIDLQDALAAARAEPGGFDAIWIAGGVYTPAPPGGDRGISFEMVDGVALMGGFEGDEADPSDRPPVDDPSAPETVLSGDLHGDDEVDSQTDEFMPESRDDNAHRVIDGTNSRSPTLDRLHVVRGVQDLSALVADSGAGAFFSLADQVSITDCEFNFNFSAGVGGAVLIAISESATIEGSVFFGNQSGAEGGAVWFGSNVARTNTIEIRECRFERNRVIRRSASAHTRGGSVMSHAFITRIERSG
;
A
#
# COMPACT_ATOMS: atom_id res chain seq x y z
N MET A 1 15.74 -5.17 42.65
CA MET A 1 14.34 -4.99 42.16
C MET A 1 14.39 -4.00 41.02
N LYS A 2 14.42 -4.47 39.76
CA LYS A 2 14.38 -3.60 38.57
C LYS A 2 12.92 -3.25 38.31
N ARG A 3 12.58 -1.96 38.39
CA ARG A 3 11.25 -1.46 37.99
C ARG A 3 11.20 -1.44 36.47
N ILE A 4 10.40 -2.33 35.89
CA ILE A 4 10.04 -2.29 34.47
C ILE A 4 8.93 -1.24 34.37
N GLY A 5 9.23 -0.11 33.73
CA GLY A 5 8.22 0.90 33.43
C GLY A 5 7.38 0.40 32.26
N LEU A 6 6.10 0.17 32.52
CA LEU A 6 5.11 -0.09 31.48
C LEU A 6 4.76 1.26 30.84
N THR A 7 5.35 1.55 29.68
CA THR A 7 4.96 2.71 28.87
C THR A 7 3.65 2.34 28.17
N LEU A 8 2.56 2.97 28.58
CA LEU A 8 1.26 2.87 27.92
C LEU A 8 1.34 3.65 26.60
N PHE A 9 1.39 2.96 25.47
CA PHE A 9 1.18 3.58 24.17
C PHE A 9 -0.32 3.79 23.98
N MET A 10 -0.73 5.04 23.95
CA MET A 10 -2.09 5.43 23.61
C MET A 10 -2.20 5.34 22.10
N PHE A 11 -2.82 4.26 21.60
CA PHE A 11 -3.21 4.15 20.20
C PHE A 11 -4.26 5.23 19.95
N TRP A 12 -3.86 6.29 19.25
CA TRP A 12 -4.81 7.27 18.76
C TRP A 12 -5.38 6.73 17.46
N THR A 13 -6.46 5.95 17.56
CA THR A 13 -7.34 5.74 16.42
C THR A 13 -8.17 7.01 16.27
N PRO A 14 -7.96 7.84 15.23
CA PRO A 14 -8.91 8.89 14.95
C PRO A 14 -10.27 8.21 14.74
N ALA A 15 -11.28 8.62 15.51
CA ALA A 15 -12.65 8.30 15.15
C ALA A 15 -12.94 9.02 13.84
N LEU A 16 -13.18 8.27 12.77
CA LEU A 16 -13.69 8.84 11.53
C LEU A 16 -15.08 9.42 11.84
N ALA A 17 -15.22 10.73 11.66
CA ALA A 17 -16.47 11.44 11.97
C ALA A 17 -17.26 11.79 10.71
N GLY A 18 -16.70 11.53 9.52
CA GLY A 18 -17.32 11.69 8.21
C GLY A 18 -17.80 10.40 7.60
N ASP A 19 -18.43 10.53 6.43
CA ASP A 19 -19.12 9.44 5.77
C ASP A 19 -18.13 8.42 5.18
N VAL A 20 -18.58 7.17 5.10
CA VAL A 20 -17.77 6.01 4.68
C VAL A 20 -18.45 5.35 3.48
N LEU A 21 -17.63 4.93 2.51
CA LEU A 21 -18.07 4.00 1.46
C LEU A 21 -17.63 2.57 1.79
N TYR A 22 -18.47 1.61 1.42
CA TYR A 22 -18.24 0.19 1.69
C TYR A 22 -18.00 -0.56 0.38
N VAL A 23 -16.98 -1.43 0.37
CA VAL A 23 -16.62 -2.30 -0.74
C VAL A 23 -16.57 -3.74 -0.27
N ASP A 24 -17.33 -4.61 -0.92
CA ASP A 24 -17.29 -6.05 -0.71
C ASP A 24 -17.58 -6.76 -2.03
N GLN A 25 -16.56 -7.42 -2.61
CA GLN A 25 -16.71 -8.19 -3.85
C GLN A 25 -17.77 -9.31 -3.77
N ASN A 26 -18.13 -9.75 -2.55
CA ASN A 26 -19.13 -10.76 -2.30
C ASN A 26 -20.52 -10.18 -1.99
N ALA A 27 -20.67 -8.84 -1.99
CA ALA A 27 -21.95 -8.20 -1.72
C ALA A 27 -23.00 -8.70 -2.71
N ALA A 28 -24.03 -9.36 -2.17
CA ALA A 28 -25.11 -9.97 -2.95
C ALA A 28 -26.41 -9.18 -2.74
N GLY A 29 -26.77 -8.36 -3.74
CA GLY A 29 -28.00 -7.57 -3.74
C GLY A 29 -27.82 -6.15 -3.22
N GLY A 30 -28.91 -5.52 -2.79
CA GLY A 30 -28.90 -4.11 -2.35
C GLY A 30 -28.94 -3.09 -3.48
N LEU A 31 -28.58 -1.84 -3.16
CA LEU A 31 -28.54 -0.73 -4.12
C LEU A 31 -27.23 -0.67 -4.91
N GLY A 32 -26.14 -1.22 -4.37
CA GLY A 32 -24.80 -1.13 -4.97
C GLY A 32 -24.29 0.31 -5.03
N ASP A 33 -24.57 1.10 -4.00
CA ASP A 33 -24.23 2.53 -3.91
C ASP A 33 -23.16 2.83 -2.83
N GLY A 34 -22.63 1.79 -2.18
CA GLY A 34 -21.58 1.90 -1.17
C GLY A 34 -22.03 2.51 0.15
N SER A 35 -23.32 2.68 0.42
CA SER A 35 -23.82 3.37 1.63
C SER A 35 -23.77 2.53 2.92
N SER A 36 -23.60 1.22 2.80
CA SER A 36 -23.48 0.25 3.92
C SER A 36 -22.92 -1.07 3.38
N TRP A 37 -22.55 -2.01 4.25
CA TRP A 37 -22.19 -3.37 3.82
C TRP A 37 -23.27 -4.06 2.97
N GLN A 38 -24.55 -3.88 3.31
CA GLN A 38 -25.66 -4.43 2.50
C GLN A 38 -25.77 -3.80 1.10
N HIS A 39 -25.26 -2.58 0.93
CA HIS A 39 -25.32 -1.84 -0.32
C HIS A 39 -23.93 -1.58 -0.90
N ALA A 40 -22.92 -2.34 -0.47
CA ALA A 40 -21.54 -2.13 -0.82
C ALA A 40 -21.31 -2.19 -2.34
N PHE A 41 -20.30 -1.46 -2.80
CA PHE A 41 -19.79 -1.67 -4.15
C PHE A 41 -19.10 -3.03 -4.22
N ILE A 42 -19.26 -3.73 -5.33
CA ILE A 42 -18.53 -4.99 -5.58
C ILE A 42 -17.11 -4.73 -6.14
N ASP A 43 -16.84 -3.52 -6.60
CA ASP A 43 -15.58 -3.11 -7.21
C ASP A 43 -15.04 -1.86 -6.51
N LEU A 44 -13.76 -1.88 -6.12
CA LEU A 44 -13.10 -0.75 -5.47
C LEU A 44 -12.98 0.47 -6.39
N GLN A 45 -12.89 0.29 -7.72
CA GLN A 45 -12.87 1.40 -8.67
C GLN A 45 -14.18 2.19 -8.66
N ASP A 46 -15.32 1.53 -8.45
CA ASP A 46 -16.63 2.20 -8.36
C ASP A 46 -16.71 3.06 -7.09
N ALA A 47 -16.22 2.55 -5.95
CA ALA A 47 -16.14 3.34 -4.71
C ALA A 47 -15.20 4.54 -4.84
N LEU A 48 -14.03 4.36 -5.46
CA LEU A 48 -13.11 5.47 -5.75
C LEU A 48 -13.73 6.49 -6.72
N ALA A 49 -14.53 6.04 -7.69
CA ALA A 49 -15.27 6.93 -8.59
C ALA A 49 -16.35 7.74 -7.86
N ALA A 50 -17.11 7.10 -6.97
CA ALA A 50 -18.09 7.77 -6.13
C ALA A 50 -17.43 8.81 -5.21
N ALA A 51 -16.33 8.46 -4.53
CA ALA A 51 -15.59 9.39 -3.70
C ALA A 51 -15.04 10.61 -4.48
N ARG A 52 -14.53 10.41 -5.71
CA ARG A 52 -14.08 11.50 -6.57
C ARG A 52 -15.21 12.40 -7.07
N ALA A 53 -16.41 11.85 -7.23
CA ALA A 53 -17.58 12.61 -7.66
C ALA A 53 -18.06 13.59 -6.56
N GLU A 54 -17.74 13.30 -5.30
CA GLU A 54 -18.11 14.13 -4.14
C GLU A 54 -16.87 14.51 -3.29
N PRO A 55 -16.00 15.42 -3.78
CA PRO A 55 -14.79 15.82 -3.07
C PRO A 55 -15.08 16.34 -1.65
N GLY A 56 -14.45 15.73 -0.65
CA GLY A 56 -14.67 16.05 0.78
C GLY A 56 -15.98 15.52 1.36
N GLY A 57 -16.71 14.66 0.62
CA GLY A 57 -17.91 13.98 1.09
C GLY A 57 -17.64 12.75 1.95
N PHE A 58 -16.48 12.12 1.79
CA PHE A 58 -16.13 10.88 2.48
C PHE A 58 -14.76 10.99 3.15
N ASP A 59 -14.60 10.30 4.29
CA ASP A 59 -13.34 10.21 5.02
C ASP A 59 -12.61 8.89 4.74
N ALA A 60 -13.34 7.84 4.37
CA ALA A 60 -12.74 6.52 4.15
C ALA A 60 -13.56 5.62 3.20
N ILE A 61 -12.86 4.64 2.64
CA ILE A 61 -13.44 3.46 1.99
C ILE A 61 -13.05 2.26 2.85
N TRP A 62 -14.04 1.56 3.38
CA TRP A 62 -13.87 0.29 4.09
C TRP A 62 -14.02 -0.86 3.11
N ILE A 63 -13.04 -1.75 3.09
CA ILE A 63 -12.90 -2.78 2.08
C ILE A 63 -12.88 -4.14 2.77
N ALA A 64 -13.89 -4.96 2.49
CA ALA A 64 -13.99 -6.32 3.00
C ALA A 64 -12.90 -7.22 2.43
N GLY A 65 -12.64 -8.35 3.10
CA GLY A 65 -11.71 -9.38 2.65
C GLY A 65 -11.97 -9.83 1.21
N GLY A 66 -10.91 -9.88 0.41
CA GLY A 66 -11.02 -10.19 -1.01
C GLY A 66 -9.77 -9.83 -1.80
N VAL A 67 -9.81 -10.14 -3.10
CA VAL A 67 -8.75 -9.78 -4.05
C VAL A 67 -9.32 -8.80 -5.06
N TYR A 68 -8.83 -7.56 -5.00
CA TYR A 68 -9.27 -6.48 -5.86
C TYR A 68 -8.14 -6.11 -6.82
N THR A 69 -8.45 -6.10 -8.12
CA THR A 69 -7.51 -5.68 -9.17
C THR A 69 -7.93 -4.32 -9.74
N PRO A 70 -7.00 -3.45 -10.15
CA PRO A 70 -7.34 -2.11 -10.65
C PRO A 70 -8.00 -2.14 -12.03
N ALA A 71 -7.85 -3.25 -12.76
CA ALA A 71 -8.44 -3.50 -14.06
C ALA A 71 -8.90 -4.97 -14.17
N PRO A 72 -9.82 -5.29 -15.09
CA PRO A 72 -10.19 -6.68 -15.36
C PRO A 72 -9.06 -7.45 -16.06
N PRO A 73 -9.13 -8.80 -16.11
CA PRO A 73 -8.22 -9.63 -16.90
C PRO A 73 -8.08 -9.14 -18.35
N GLY A 74 -6.85 -8.96 -18.81
CA GLY A 74 -6.53 -8.42 -20.15
C GLY A 74 -6.79 -6.91 -20.31
N GLY A 75 -7.06 -6.21 -19.21
CA GLY A 75 -7.28 -4.77 -19.15
C GLY A 75 -5.98 -3.96 -19.32
N ASP A 76 -6.12 -2.64 -19.22
CA ASP A 76 -4.98 -1.72 -19.32
C ASP A 76 -4.13 -1.75 -18.04
N ARG A 77 -2.86 -2.18 -18.18
CA ARG A 77 -1.84 -2.23 -17.12
C ARG A 77 -1.53 -0.85 -16.53
N GLY A 78 -1.85 0.24 -17.23
CA GLY A 78 -1.67 1.60 -16.75
C GLY A 78 -2.67 2.03 -15.68
N ILE A 79 -3.75 1.27 -15.47
CA ILE A 79 -4.78 1.59 -14.48
C ILE A 79 -4.31 1.18 -13.09
N SER A 80 -4.60 2.03 -12.10
CA SER A 80 -4.28 1.84 -10.70
C SER A 80 -5.49 2.24 -9.83
N PHE A 81 -5.43 1.91 -8.55
CA PHE A 81 -6.33 2.49 -7.55
C PHE A 81 -5.84 3.90 -7.20
N GLU A 82 -6.40 4.90 -7.90
CA GLU A 82 -6.08 6.31 -7.68
C GLU A 82 -6.72 6.81 -6.37
N MET A 83 -5.91 7.17 -5.38
CA MET A 83 -6.40 7.68 -4.11
C MET A 83 -7.05 9.06 -4.27
N VAL A 84 -8.06 9.30 -3.44
CA VAL A 84 -8.77 10.58 -3.36
C VAL A 84 -8.22 11.38 -2.17
N ASP A 85 -8.07 12.70 -2.34
CA ASP A 85 -7.62 13.56 -1.25
C ASP A 85 -8.58 13.48 -0.05
N GLY A 86 -8.02 13.26 1.14
CA GLY A 86 -8.79 13.12 2.38
C GLY A 86 -9.49 11.77 2.60
N VAL A 87 -9.43 10.83 1.64
CA VAL A 87 -10.09 9.53 1.76
C VAL A 87 -9.08 8.43 2.10
N ALA A 88 -9.25 7.80 3.25
CA ALA A 88 -8.44 6.64 3.65
C ALA A 88 -8.90 5.35 2.94
N LEU A 89 -7.96 4.46 2.62
CA LEU A 89 -8.27 3.09 2.20
C LEU A 89 -7.99 2.14 3.36
N MET A 90 -9.04 1.46 3.83
CA MET A 90 -8.98 0.62 5.01
C MET A 90 -9.42 -0.80 4.69
N GLY A 91 -8.56 -1.79 4.92
CA GLY A 91 -8.84 -3.20 4.73
C GLY A 91 -8.99 -3.98 6.03
N GLY A 92 -9.12 -5.30 5.91
CA GLY A 92 -9.22 -6.22 7.04
C GLY A 92 -10.62 -6.31 7.66
N PHE A 93 -11.65 -5.96 6.89
CA PHE A 93 -13.05 -6.08 7.32
C PHE A 93 -13.66 -7.43 6.88
N GLU A 94 -14.51 -8.00 7.73
CA GLU A 94 -15.37 -9.16 7.43
C GLU A 94 -16.56 -8.76 6.55
N GLY A 95 -16.98 -7.49 6.60
CA GLY A 95 -18.11 -6.98 5.83
C GLY A 95 -19.42 -6.91 6.63
N ASP A 96 -19.33 -6.87 7.96
CA ASP A 96 -20.49 -6.72 8.85
C ASP A 96 -20.24 -5.76 10.04
N GLU A 97 -19.07 -5.13 10.09
CA GLU A 97 -18.65 -4.24 11.17
C GLU A 97 -19.46 -2.93 11.21
N ALA A 98 -19.74 -2.46 12.43
CA ALA A 98 -20.36 -1.16 12.65
C ALA A 98 -19.31 -0.06 12.91
N ASP A 99 -18.13 -0.42 13.40
CA ASP A 99 -17.01 0.47 13.71
C ASP A 99 -15.66 -0.12 13.25
N PRO A 100 -14.65 0.69 12.87
CA PRO A 100 -13.33 0.16 12.49
C PRO A 100 -12.64 -0.70 13.55
N SER A 101 -12.99 -0.50 14.83
CA SER A 101 -12.45 -1.27 15.95
C SER A 101 -13.10 -2.64 16.13
N ASP A 102 -14.20 -2.93 15.42
CA ASP A 102 -14.84 -4.24 15.39
C ASP A 102 -14.10 -5.24 14.47
N ARG A 103 -13.15 -4.77 13.66
CA ARG A 103 -12.32 -5.63 12.78
C ARG A 103 -11.60 -6.73 13.58
N PRO A 104 -11.42 -7.93 13.01
CA PRO A 104 -10.59 -8.96 13.61
C PRO A 104 -9.18 -8.45 13.94
N PRO A 105 -8.53 -8.94 15.02
CA PRO A 105 -7.17 -8.52 15.38
C PRO A 105 -6.15 -8.68 14.24
N VAL A 106 -5.14 -7.82 14.20
CA VAL A 106 -4.09 -7.84 13.14
C VAL A 106 -3.26 -9.12 13.10
N ASP A 107 -3.14 -9.80 14.23
CA ASP A 107 -2.39 -11.05 14.40
C ASP A 107 -3.27 -12.31 14.31
N ASP A 108 -4.56 -12.16 13.99
CA ASP A 108 -5.46 -13.30 13.81
C ASP A 108 -5.24 -13.96 12.43
N PRO A 109 -4.77 -15.22 12.36
CA PRO A 109 -4.53 -15.91 11.08
C PRO A 109 -5.81 -16.28 10.33
N SER A 110 -6.99 -16.09 10.95
CA SER A 110 -8.30 -16.26 10.30
C SER A 110 -8.94 -14.95 9.86
N ALA A 111 -8.31 -13.80 10.14
CA ALA A 111 -8.81 -12.52 9.70
C ALA A 111 -8.88 -12.44 8.17
N PRO A 112 -9.89 -11.77 7.61
CA PRO A 112 -10.02 -11.54 6.19
C PRO A 112 -8.88 -10.64 5.69
N GLU A 113 -8.21 -11.07 4.62
CA GLU A 113 -7.19 -10.26 3.96
C GLU A 113 -7.81 -9.42 2.84
N THR A 114 -7.54 -8.11 2.86
CA THR A 114 -7.87 -7.22 1.74
C THR A 114 -6.65 -7.09 0.84
N VAL A 115 -6.63 -7.86 -0.24
CA VAL A 115 -5.53 -7.90 -1.20
C VAL A 115 -5.82 -6.95 -2.36
N LEU A 116 -4.99 -5.93 -2.52
CA LEU A 116 -4.94 -5.09 -3.71
C LEU A 116 -3.84 -5.65 -4.62
N SER A 117 -4.26 -6.31 -5.71
CA SER A 117 -3.37 -7.08 -6.57
C SER A 117 -3.12 -6.39 -7.90
N GLY A 118 -1.86 -6.33 -8.32
CA GLY A 118 -1.48 -5.95 -9.67
C GLY A 118 -1.63 -7.08 -10.69
N ASP A 119 -1.74 -8.34 -10.26
CA ASP A 119 -1.96 -9.51 -11.13
C ASP A 119 -3.37 -9.46 -11.73
N LEU A 120 -3.49 -9.12 -13.00
CA LEU A 120 -4.78 -8.90 -13.63
C LEU A 120 -5.42 -10.21 -14.11
N HIS A 121 -4.62 -11.22 -14.44
CA HIS A 121 -5.08 -12.54 -14.86
C HIS A 121 -5.27 -13.53 -13.71
N GLY A 122 -4.70 -13.27 -12.54
CA GLY A 122 -4.71 -14.17 -11.41
C GLY A 122 -3.84 -15.41 -11.62
N ASP A 123 -2.84 -15.35 -12.51
CA ASP A 123 -2.00 -16.48 -12.91
C ASP A 123 -0.55 -16.37 -12.40
N ASP A 124 -0.28 -15.39 -11.53
CA ASP A 124 1.01 -15.26 -10.88
C ASP A 124 1.22 -16.26 -9.74
N GLU A 125 1.86 -17.37 -10.07
CA GLU A 125 2.30 -18.35 -9.08
C GLU A 125 3.61 -17.90 -8.39
N VAL A 126 3.63 -18.01 -7.06
CA VAL A 126 4.87 -17.92 -6.27
C VAL A 126 5.50 -19.31 -6.23
N ASP A 127 6.79 -19.42 -6.53
CA ASP A 127 7.50 -20.67 -6.35
C ASP A 127 7.60 -21.02 -4.87
N SER A 128 6.79 -22.00 -4.45
CA SER A 128 6.72 -22.50 -3.08
C SER A 128 8.05 -22.98 -2.48
N GLN A 129 9.07 -23.24 -3.30
CA GLN A 129 10.38 -23.69 -2.81
C GLN A 129 11.34 -22.53 -2.56
N THR A 130 11.20 -21.46 -3.34
CA THR A 130 12.14 -20.32 -3.30
C THR A 130 11.51 -19.08 -2.67
N ASP A 131 10.18 -19.07 -2.48
CA ASP A 131 9.37 -17.88 -2.28
C ASP A 131 9.76 -16.79 -3.29
N GLU A 132 10.20 -17.17 -4.50
CA GLU A 132 10.53 -16.25 -5.57
C GLU A 132 9.38 -16.22 -6.57
N PHE A 133 9.03 -15.01 -6.96
CA PHE A 133 7.99 -14.79 -7.92
C PHE A 133 8.53 -15.02 -9.33
N MET A 134 7.85 -15.86 -10.10
CA MET A 134 8.28 -16.27 -11.44
C MET A 134 8.15 -15.11 -12.45
N PRO A 135 9.18 -14.78 -13.23
CA PRO A 135 9.16 -13.59 -14.10
C PRO A 135 8.27 -13.73 -15.34
N GLU A 136 7.87 -14.94 -15.72
CA GLU A 136 7.11 -15.23 -16.96
C GLU A 136 5.60 -14.90 -16.83
N SER A 137 5.09 -14.67 -15.62
CA SER A 137 3.68 -14.33 -15.37
C SER A 137 3.43 -12.83 -15.17
N ARG A 138 4.48 -11.98 -15.20
CA ARG A 138 4.37 -10.55 -14.88
C ARG A 138 3.84 -9.65 -16.00
N ASP A 139 3.61 -10.21 -17.18
CA ASP A 139 3.46 -9.43 -18.41
C ASP A 139 2.08 -8.74 -18.51
N ASP A 140 1.08 -9.19 -17.76
CA ASP A 140 -0.23 -8.55 -17.63
C ASP A 140 -0.39 -7.71 -16.36
N ASN A 141 0.58 -7.70 -15.46
CA ASN A 141 0.42 -7.01 -14.18
C ASN A 141 0.32 -5.51 -14.33
N ALA A 142 -0.55 -4.89 -13.53
CA ALA A 142 -0.62 -3.44 -13.41
C ALA A 142 0.76 -2.84 -13.11
N HIS A 143 1.08 -1.75 -13.80
CA HIS A 143 2.34 -1.03 -13.61
C HIS A 143 2.50 -0.50 -12.19
N ARG A 144 1.37 -0.21 -11.55
CA ARG A 144 1.24 0.31 -10.20
C ARG A 144 -0.10 -0.13 -9.62
N VAL A 145 -0.10 -0.62 -8.38
CA VAL A 145 -1.36 -0.99 -7.71
C VAL A 145 -2.08 0.25 -7.17
N ILE A 146 -1.38 1.11 -6.41
CA ILE A 146 -1.94 2.32 -5.79
C ILE A 146 -1.23 3.57 -6.28
N ASP A 147 -1.99 4.56 -6.74
CA ASP A 147 -1.47 5.88 -7.09
C ASP A 147 -2.04 6.96 -6.15
N GLY A 148 -1.17 7.50 -5.30
CA GLY A 148 -1.52 8.54 -4.34
C GLY A 148 -1.19 9.96 -4.79
N THR A 149 -0.87 10.20 -6.07
CA THR A 149 -0.51 11.54 -6.57
C THR A 149 -1.61 12.59 -6.44
N ASN A 150 -2.87 12.17 -6.35
CA ASN A 150 -4.03 13.04 -6.19
C ASN A 150 -4.45 13.22 -4.73
N SER A 151 -3.67 12.73 -3.75
CA SER A 151 -3.98 12.82 -2.33
C SER A 151 -2.86 13.54 -1.58
N ARG A 152 -3.21 14.57 -0.80
CA ARG A 152 -2.28 15.27 0.08
C ARG A 152 -2.10 14.55 1.41
N SER A 153 -3.07 13.74 1.81
CA SER A 153 -3.02 12.94 3.04
C SER A 153 -3.30 11.46 2.80
N PRO A 154 -2.58 10.78 1.89
CA PRO A 154 -2.84 9.38 1.56
C PRO A 154 -2.67 8.50 2.80
N THR A 155 -3.75 7.80 3.14
CA THR A 155 -3.81 6.90 4.31
C THR A 155 -4.17 5.50 3.85
N LEU A 156 -3.26 4.55 4.12
CA LEU A 156 -3.45 3.12 3.92
C LEU A 156 -3.45 2.42 5.28
N ASP A 157 -4.45 1.57 5.50
CA ASP A 157 -4.62 0.83 6.76
C ASP A 157 -5.01 -0.63 6.47
N ARG A 158 -4.21 -1.60 6.94
CA ARG A 158 -4.49 -3.04 6.83
C ARG A 158 -4.77 -3.55 5.41
N LEU A 159 -3.93 -3.15 4.45
CA LEU A 159 -4.00 -3.58 3.06
C LEU A 159 -2.82 -4.48 2.68
N HIS A 160 -3.09 -5.51 1.87
CA HIS A 160 -2.06 -6.38 1.28
C HIS A 160 -1.86 -5.96 -0.18
N VAL A 161 -0.81 -5.19 -0.46
CA VAL A 161 -0.50 -4.63 -1.78
C VAL A 161 0.53 -5.49 -2.48
N VAL A 162 0.12 -6.16 -3.55
CA VAL A 162 0.93 -7.23 -4.16
C VAL A 162 1.04 -7.11 -5.67
N ARG A 163 2.13 -7.65 -6.21
CA ARG A 163 2.28 -7.97 -7.64
C ARG A 163 2.20 -6.76 -8.59
N GLY A 164 2.48 -5.54 -8.13
CA GLY A 164 2.71 -4.42 -9.03
C GLY A 164 4.04 -4.57 -9.79
N VAL A 165 4.05 -4.27 -11.09
CA VAL A 165 5.23 -4.46 -11.96
C VAL A 165 5.50 -3.24 -12.85
N GLN A 166 6.46 -2.42 -12.45
CA GLN A 166 6.97 -1.31 -13.27
C GLN A 166 8.23 -1.76 -14.02
N ASP A 167 8.09 -2.33 -15.22
CA ASP A 167 9.18 -2.96 -15.99
C ASP A 167 9.96 -2.01 -16.94
N LEU A 168 9.44 -0.79 -17.17
CA LEU A 168 9.98 0.16 -18.14
C LEU A 168 11.30 0.78 -17.65
N SER A 169 12.42 0.38 -18.26
CA SER A 169 13.78 0.74 -17.83
C SER A 169 14.24 2.17 -18.16
N ALA A 170 13.41 3.01 -18.79
CA ALA A 170 13.72 4.42 -19.07
C ALA A 170 12.47 5.15 -19.56
N LEU A 171 11.77 5.91 -18.69
CA LEU A 171 11.09 7.21 -18.95
C LEU A 171 10.00 7.60 -17.95
N VAL A 172 9.65 6.78 -16.95
CA VAL A 172 8.78 7.24 -15.85
C VAL A 172 9.64 7.38 -14.59
N ALA A 173 9.95 8.62 -14.24
CA ALA A 173 10.82 9.01 -13.14
C ALA A 173 10.19 8.85 -11.74
N ASP A 174 9.19 7.95 -11.61
CA ASP A 174 8.29 7.81 -10.46
C ASP A 174 8.02 6.33 -10.16
N SER A 175 8.94 5.62 -9.51
CA SER A 175 8.84 4.16 -9.35
C SER A 175 8.60 3.70 -7.91
N GLY A 176 7.35 3.32 -7.62
CA GLY A 176 6.93 2.41 -6.56
C GLY A 176 5.81 1.56 -7.15
N ALA A 177 6.04 0.25 -7.33
CA ALA A 177 5.12 -0.58 -8.11
C ALA A 177 3.92 -1.06 -7.28
N GLY A 178 4.09 -1.18 -5.96
CA GLY A 178 2.97 -1.34 -5.05
C GLY A 178 2.22 -0.02 -4.87
N ALA A 179 2.92 1.02 -4.40
CA ALA A 179 2.33 2.34 -4.20
C ALA A 179 3.29 3.49 -4.55
N PHE A 180 2.72 4.56 -5.08
CA PHE A 180 3.44 5.80 -5.37
C PHE A 180 2.77 7.01 -4.73
N PHE A 181 3.53 7.81 -4.01
CA PHE A 181 3.08 9.05 -3.37
C PHE A 181 3.99 10.21 -3.77
N SER A 182 3.37 11.33 -4.14
CA SER A 182 4.07 12.57 -4.49
C SER A 182 3.21 13.78 -4.17
N LEU A 183 3.86 14.89 -3.83
CA LEU A 183 3.22 16.15 -3.44
C LEU A 183 2.25 16.02 -2.25
N ALA A 184 2.56 15.10 -1.33
CA ALA A 184 1.73 14.83 -0.15
C ALA A 184 2.17 15.66 1.08
N ASP A 185 1.24 16.15 1.89
CA ASP A 185 1.54 16.73 3.19
C ASP A 185 1.93 15.63 4.19
N GLN A 186 1.16 14.55 4.21
CA GLN A 186 1.39 13.43 5.12
C GLN A 186 1.04 12.09 4.47
N VAL A 187 2.02 11.18 4.38
CA VAL A 187 1.77 9.79 4.01
C VAL A 187 1.64 8.95 5.27
N SER A 188 0.55 8.18 5.40
CA SER A 188 0.34 7.23 6.50
C SER A 188 0.13 5.81 5.95
N ILE A 189 0.97 4.88 6.36
CA ILE A 189 0.89 3.46 6.01
C ILE A 189 0.96 2.67 7.30
N THR A 190 -0.16 2.06 7.70
CA THR A 190 -0.29 1.35 8.99
C THR A 190 -0.74 -0.08 8.75
N ASP A 191 -0.05 -1.03 9.39
CA ASP A 191 -0.39 -2.46 9.38
C ASP A 191 -0.61 -3.04 7.97
N CYS A 192 0.09 -2.49 6.97
CA CYS A 192 -0.01 -2.94 5.59
C CYS A 192 1.08 -3.96 5.26
N GLU A 193 0.79 -4.83 4.31
CA GLU A 193 1.78 -5.72 3.71
C GLU A 193 2.04 -5.33 2.26
N PHE A 194 3.32 -5.19 1.88
CA PHE A 194 3.73 -5.01 0.51
C PHE A 194 4.57 -6.20 0.08
N ASN A 195 4.00 -7.05 -0.78
CA ASN A 195 4.62 -8.33 -1.12
C ASN A 195 4.86 -8.46 -2.62
N PHE A 196 6.07 -8.87 -2.99
CA PHE A 196 6.44 -9.23 -4.37
C PHE A 196 6.21 -8.13 -5.41
N ASN A 197 6.28 -6.87 -5.02
CA ASN A 197 6.22 -5.75 -5.96
C ASN A 197 7.59 -5.55 -6.63
N PHE A 198 7.58 -5.28 -7.94
CA PHE A 198 8.78 -5.10 -8.74
C PHE A 198 8.80 -3.76 -9.47
N SER A 199 9.87 -3.00 -9.28
CA SER A 199 10.15 -1.76 -10.01
C SER A 199 11.51 -1.82 -10.68
N ALA A 200 11.60 -1.54 -11.96
CA ALA A 200 12.87 -1.38 -12.67
C ALA A 200 13.65 -0.14 -12.20
N GLY A 201 12.98 0.80 -11.52
CA GLY A 201 13.56 2.01 -10.96
C GLY A 201 13.90 1.85 -9.47
N VAL A 202 13.39 2.77 -8.66
CA VAL A 202 13.57 2.77 -7.20
C VAL A 202 12.39 2.11 -6.50
N GLY A 203 12.46 1.93 -5.16
CA GLY A 203 11.32 1.62 -4.30
C GLY A 203 10.48 0.44 -4.79
N GLY A 204 10.99 -0.80 -4.70
CA GLY A 204 10.32 -1.97 -5.30
C GLY A 204 8.82 -2.06 -5.00
N ALA A 205 8.43 -1.76 -3.76
CA ALA A 205 7.04 -1.61 -3.32
C ALA A 205 6.59 -0.15 -3.32
N VAL A 206 7.22 0.68 -2.49
CA VAL A 206 6.71 2.02 -2.18
C VAL A 206 7.74 3.07 -2.57
N LEU A 207 7.24 4.08 -3.27
CA LEU A 207 7.95 5.33 -3.48
C LEU A 207 7.18 6.48 -2.86
N ILE A 208 7.87 7.21 -1.98
CA ILE A 208 7.44 8.52 -1.49
C ILE A 208 8.40 9.54 -2.08
N ALA A 209 8.03 10.15 -3.21
CA ALA A 209 8.92 11.03 -3.96
C ALA A 209 9.03 12.44 -3.33
N ILE A 210 7.88 13.04 -3.00
CA ILE A 210 7.80 14.36 -2.38
C ILE A 210 6.72 14.30 -1.31
N SER A 211 7.11 14.52 -0.05
CA SER A 211 6.16 14.68 1.04
C SER A 211 6.71 15.52 2.20
N GLU A 212 5.86 16.22 2.96
CA GLU A 212 6.25 16.93 4.18
C GLU A 212 6.47 16.00 5.38
N SER A 213 5.75 14.88 5.47
CA SER A 213 5.93 13.87 6.51
C SER A 213 5.48 12.49 6.05
N ALA A 214 6.11 11.45 6.58
CA ALA A 214 5.71 10.07 6.27
C ALA A 214 5.84 9.19 7.50
N THR A 215 4.79 8.46 7.82
CA THR A 215 4.78 7.43 8.87
C THR A 215 4.47 6.08 8.24
N ILE A 216 5.36 5.13 8.48
CA ILE A 216 5.15 3.72 8.15
C ILE A 216 5.26 2.95 9.47
N GLU A 217 4.16 2.31 9.87
CA GLU A 217 4.02 1.64 11.16
C GLU A 217 3.44 0.24 11.00
N GLY A 218 3.93 -0.71 11.80
CA GLY A 218 3.40 -2.08 11.85
C GLY A 218 3.44 -2.85 10.53
N SER A 219 4.09 -2.29 9.50
CA SER A 219 3.94 -2.76 8.12
C SER A 219 5.04 -3.75 7.73
N VAL A 220 4.69 -4.66 6.83
CA VAL A 220 5.57 -5.70 6.32
C VAL A 220 5.95 -5.42 4.88
N PHE A 221 7.22 -5.54 4.56
CA PHE A 221 7.72 -5.50 3.19
C PHE A 221 8.46 -6.80 2.91
N PHE A 222 7.89 -7.66 2.07
CA PHE A 222 8.45 -8.97 1.78
C PHE A 222 8.69 -9.20 0.29
N GLY A 223 9.90 -9.64 -0.07
CA GLY A 223 10.20 -10.11 -1.43
C GLY A 223 10.13 -9.04 -2.52
N ASN A 224 10.09 -7.75 -2.16
CA ASN A 224 10.02 -6.65 -3.13
C ASN A 224 11.37 -6.41 -3.80
N GLN A 225 11.34 -5.96 -5.04
CA GLN A 225 12.53 -5.86 -5.87
C GLN A 225 12.58 -4.52 -6.61
N SER A 226 13.71 -3.81 -6.50
CA SER A 226 13.98 -2.61 -7.31
C SER A 226 15.18 -2.80 -8.25
N GLY A 227 15.25 -2.05 -9.34
CA GLY A 227 16.36 -2.09 -10.30
C GLY A 227 17.53 -1.15 -9.97
N ALA A 228 17.28 -0.14 -9.13
CA ALA A 228 18.24 0.92 -8.82
C ALA A 228 18.55 1.03 -7.32
N GLU A 229 17.59 1.47 -6.50
CA GLU A 229 17.77 1.79 -5.08
C GLU A 229 16.51 1.47 -4.27
N GLY A 230 16.63 1.23 -2.96
CA GLY A 230 15.49 0.97 -2.07
C GLY A 230 14.69 -0.27 -2.49
N GLY A 231 15.19 -1.47 -2.17
CA GLY A 231 14.61 -2.73 -2.64
C GLY A 231 13.11 -2.89 -2.34
N ALA A 232 12.62 -2.28 -1.26
CA ALA A 232 11.19 -2.16 -0.95
C ALA A 232 10.73 -0.70 -0.96
N VAL A 233 11.36 0.16 -0.16
CA VAL A 233 10.91 1.54 0.04
C VAL A 233 12.00 2.52 -0.36
N TRP A 234 11.61 3.56 -1.10
CA TRP A 234 12.49 4.67 -1.43
C TRP A 234 11.84 6.01 -1.10
N PHE A 235 12.62 6.91 -0.50
CA PHE A 235 12.23 8.28 -0.20
C PHE A 235 13.03 9.27 -1.02
N GLY A 236 12.32 10.20 -1.68
CA GLY A 236 12.91 11.18 -2.58
C GLY A 236 13.72 12.28 -1.90
N SER A 237 14.61 12.87 -2.69
CA SER A 237 15.55 13.91 -2.24
C SER A 237 14.88 15.21 -1.81
N ASN A 238 13.64 15.45 -2.23
CA ASN A 238 12.85 16.62 -1.85
C ASN A 238 12.02 16.42 -0.58
N VAL A 239 12.14 15.27 0.10
CA VAL A 239 11.59 15.08 1.46
C VAL A 239 12.44 15.85 2.51
N ALA A 240 13.04 17.00 2.16
CA ALA A 240 14.11 17.65 2.93
C ALA A 240 13.81 19.10 3.34
N ARG A 241 13.59 19.31 4.65
CA ARG A 241 14.42 20.14 5.56
C ARG A 241 13.76 20.37 6.94
N THR A 242 12.46 20.08 7.07
CA THR A 242 11.68 20.14 8.34
C THR A 242 10.91 18.85 8.62
N ASN A 243 11.11 17.83 7.79
CA ASN A 243 10.23 16.67 7.64
C ASN A 243 10.60 15.54 8.60
N THR A 244 9.58 14.87 9.13
CA THR A 244 9.74 13.66 9.95
C THR A 244 9.36 12.44 9.11
N ILE A 245 10.35 11.57 8.83
CA ILE A 245 10.09 10.22 8.31
C ILE A 245 10.22 9.26 9.49
N GLU A 246 9.11 8.62 9.86
CA GLU A 246 9.07 7.61 10.91
C GLU A 246 8.79 6.23 10.31
N ILE A 247 9.70 5.29 10.56
CA ILE A 247 9.48 3.87 10.23
C ILE A 247 9.63 3.10 11.53
N ARG A 248 8.52 2.57 12.05
CA ARG A 248 8.50 1.87 13.33
C ARG A 248 7.74 0.56 13.24
N GLU A 249 8.20 -0.42 14.00
CA GLU A 249 7.53 -1.73 14.11
C GLU A 249 7.35 -2.43 12.75
N CYS A 250 8.17 -2.06 11.76
CA CYS A 250 8.10 -2.62 10.42
C CYS A 250 9.06 -3.79 10.24
N ARG A 251 8.65 -4.75 9.39
CA ARG A 251 9.46 -5.91 9.01
C ARG A 251 9.89 -5.80 7.55
N PHE A 252 11.20 -5.92 7.28
CA PHE A 252 11.75 -5.91 5.91
C PHE A 252 12.49 -7.20 5.63
N GLU A 253 11.90 -8.07 4.81
CA GLU A 253 12.39 -9.42 4.55
C GLU A 253 12.53 -9.68 3.06
N ARG A 254 13.64 -10.30 2.65
CA ARG A 254 13.87 -10.74 1.26
C ARG A 254 13.75 -9.65 0.18
N ASN A 255 13.74 -8.36 0.54
CA ASN A 255 13.72 -7.28 -0.43
C ASN A 255 15.11 -7.05 -1.04
N ARG A 256 15.20 -6.87 -2.36
CA ARG A 256 16.47 -6.85 -3.10
C ARG A 256 16.53 -5.72 -4.12
N VAL A 257 17.75 -5.27 -4.41
CA VAL A 257 18.03 -4.48 -5.62
C VAL A 257 18.62 -5.43 -6.66
N ILE A 258 17.93 -5.64 -7.78
CA ILE A 258 18.35 -6.57 -8.84
C ILE A 258 18.97 -5.80 -10.01
N ARG A 259 20.21 -6.14 -10.37
CA ARG A 259 20.99 -5.37 -11.37
C ARG A 259 20.39 -5.51 -12.77
N ARG A 260 20.11 -4.38 -13.43
CA ARG A 260 19.94 -4.32 -14.90
C ARG A 260 20.98 -3.47 -15.65
N SER A 261 21.90 -2.75 -15.00
CA SER A 261 22.94 -1.97 -15.69
C SER A 261 24.31 -1.93 -14.99
N ALA A 262 25.39 -2.00 -15.77
CA ALA A 262 26.78 -2.15 -15.33
C ALA A 262 27.44 -0.85 -14.79
N SER A 263 26.70 0.25 -14.59
CA SER A 263 27.29 1.55 -14.25
C SER A 263 26.72 2.26 -13.02
N ALA A 264 25.71 1.72 -12.32
CA ALA A 264 25.17 2.37 -11.13
C ALA A 264 25.91 1.93 -9.86
N HIS A 265 26.40 2.91 -9.09
CA HIS A 265 26.87 2.68 -7.73
C HIS A 265 25.66 2.28 -6.86
N THR A 266 25.52 1.01 -6.50
CA THR A 266 24.49 0.58 -5.56
C THR A 266 24.70 1.26 -4.22
N ARG A 267 23.81 2.19 -3.86
CA ARG A 267 23.63 2.69 -2.51
C ARG A 267 22.22 2.30 -2.08
N GLY A 268 22.07 1.56 -0.98
CA GLY A 268 20.76 1.27 -0.36
C GLY A 268 20.44 -0.21 -0.17
N GLY A 269 19.86 -0.54 0.98
CA GLY A 269 19.27 -1.85 1.29
C GLY A 269 17.78 -1.87 0.95
N SER A 270 16.98 -2.64 1.71
CA SER A 270 15.51 -2.70 1.55
C SER A 270 14.84 -1.33 1.67
N VAL A 271 15.43 -0.40 2.42
CA VAL A 271 15.01 1.00 2.54
C VAL A 271 16.15 1.90 2.09
N MET A 272 15.83 2.94 1.32
CA MET A 272 16.78 4.00 0.98
C MET A 272 16.11 5.36 1.10
N SER A 273 16.82 6.32 1.69
CA SER A 273 16.33 7.68 1.84
C SER A 273 17.47 8.67 1.58
N HIS A 274 17.14 9.74 0.84
CA HIS A 274 17.98 10.93 0.72
C HIS A 274 17.63 12.00 1.78
N ALA A 275 16.68 11.70 2.68
CA ALA A 275 16.23 12.55 3.78
C ALA A 275 16.68 12.02 5.17
N PHE A 276 16.50 12.84 6.21
CA PHE A 276 16.82 12.43 7.59
C PHE A 276 15.75 11.47 8.12
N ILE A 277 16.12 10.22 8.36
CA ILE A 277 15.24 9.26 9.04
C ILE A 277 15.39 9.47 10.56
N THR A 278 14.31 9.84 11.23
CA THR A 278 14.33 10.15 12.68
C THR A 278 14.33 8.90 13.54
N ARG A 279 13.76 7.78 13.06
CA ARG A 279 13.73 6.50 13.80
C ARG A 279 13.52 5.31 12.87
N ILE A 280 14.31 4.25 13.08
CA ILE A 280 14.04 2.89 12.55
C ILE A 280 14.12 1.95 13.75
N GLU A 281 12.99 1.38 14.15
CA GLU A 281 12.94 0.30 15.13
C GLU A 281 12.70 -1.03 14.45
N ARG A 282 13.60 -1.99 14.66
CA ARG A 282 13.40 -3.36 14.24
C ARG A 282 12.63 -4.08 15.33
N SER A 283 11.51 -4.72 14.99
CA SER A 283 10.97 -5.79 15.81
C SER A 283 11.99 -6.94 15.84
N GLY A 284 12.30 -7.42 17.04
CA GLY A 284 13.33 -8.43 17.31
C GLY A 284 12.84 -9.86 17.13
#